data_AF-A0A532U414-F1
#
_entry.id   AF-A0A532U414-F1
#
_cell.length_a   1.000
_cell.length_b   1.000
_cell.length_c   1.000
_cell.angle_alpha   90.00
_cell.angle_beta   90.00
_cell.angle_gamma   90.00
#
_symmetry.space_group_name_H-M   'P 1'
#
loop_
_entity.id
_entity.type
_entity.pdbx_description
1 polymer ?
#
loop_
_entity_poly.entity_id
_entity_poly.type
_entity_poly.pdbx_seq_one_letter_code
_entity_poly.pdbx_strand_id
1 'polypeptide(L)' 'MFEQTRNLSLRVSLEDTLKRADDALARFDDGSYGKCVDCGRVIEWGRLKVLPYTSLCVECVRRHERESLTRDRV' A
#
# COMPACT_ATOMS: atom_id res chain seq x y z
N MET A 1 29.41 -12.93 2.80
CA MET A 1 28.11 -12.69 3.47
C MET A 1 27.37 -11.43 2.98
N PHE A 2 27.52 -11.00 1.72
CA PHE A 2 26.74 -9.87 1.17
C PHE A 2 25.54 -10.32 0.32
N GLU A 3 25.63 -11.51 -0.28
CA GLU A 3 24.60 -12.05 -1.17
C GLU A 3 23.38 -12.61 -0.43
N GLN A 4 23.58 -13.20 0.75
CA GLN A 4 22.50 -13.74 1.57
C GLN A 4 21.57 -12.63 2.11
N THR A 5 22.13 -11.50 2.54
CA THR A 5 21.34 -10.33 2.99
C THR A 5 20.51 -9.74 1.87
N ARG A 6 21.06 -9.66 0.64
CA ARG A 6 20.36 -9.14 -0.53
C ARG A 6 19.20 -10.05 -0.97
N ASN A 7 19.38 -11.36 -0.93
CA ASN A 7 18.31 -12.31 -1.24
C ASN A 7 17.16 -12.22 -0.23
N LEU A 8 17.47 -11.99 1.05
CA LEU A 8 16.45 -11.85 2.09
C LEU A 8 15.59 -10.60 1.87
N SER A 9 16.18 -9.44 1.57
CA SER A 9 15.41 -8.20 1.37
C SER A 9 14.48 -8.27 0.15
N LEU A 10 14.92 -8.93 -0.93
CA LEU A 10 14.10 -9.19 -2.11
C LEU A 10 12.90 -10.09 -1.78
N ARG A 11 13.11 -11.14 -0.98
CA ARG A 11 12.01 -12.02 -0.57
C ARG A 11 10.96 -11.28 0.25
N VAL A 12 11.41 -10.49 1.23
CA VAL A 12 10.50 -9.72 2.09
C VAL A 12 9.65 -8.74 1.27
N SER A 13 10.23 -8.04 0.29
CA SER A 13 9.45 -7.11 -0.54
C SER A 13 8.45 -7.81 -1.46
N LEU A 14 8.79 -8.99 -1.97
CA LEU A 14 7.87 -9.81 -2.75
C LEU A 14 6.71 -10.35 -1.90
N GLU A 15 7.00 -10.85 -0.70
CA GLU A 15 6.00 -11.33 0.25
C GLU A 15 5.04 -10.19 0.68
N ASP A 16 5.55 -8.98 0.93
CA ASP A 16 4.73 -7.81 1.22
C ASP A 16 3.85 -7.40 0.02
N THR A 17 4.38 -7.47 -1.21
CA THR A 17 3.60 -7.18 -2.41
C THR A 17 2.49 -8.19 -2.63
N LEU A 18 2.76 -9.48 -2.43
CA LEU A 18 1.76 -10.54 -2.51
C LEU A 18 0.65 -10.31 -1.49
N LYS A 19 1.02 -10.04 -0.23
CA LYS A 19 0.04 -9.76 0.82
C LYS A 19 -0.88 -8.60 0.45
N ARG A 20 -0.33 -7.50 -0.09
CA ARG A 20 -1.14 -6.35 -0.53
C ARG A 20 -2.09 -6.71 -1.68
N ALA A 21 -1.68 -7.60 -2.58
CA ALA A 21 -2.53 -8.10 -3.65
C ALA A 21 -3.67 -8.96 -3.10
N ASP A 22 -3.38 -9.87 -2.17
CA ASP A 22 -4.39 -10.70 -1.50
C ASP A 22 -5.40 -9.84 -0.73
N ASP A 23 -4.93 -8.83 0.01
CA ASP A 23 -5.79 -7.86 0.71
C ASP A 23 -6.67 -7.06 -0.26
N ALA A 24 -6.21 -6.81 -1.48
CA ALA A 24 -6.99 -6.12 -2.50
C ALA A 24 -8.06 -7.02 -3.11
N LEU A 25 -7.76 -8.31 -3.31
CA LEU A 25 -8.73 -9.31 -3.75
C LEU A 25 -9.81 -9.53 -2.68
N ALA A 26 -9.43 -9.63 -1.41
CA ALA A 26 -10.40 -9.74 -0.31
C ALA A 26 -11.39 -8.56 -0.29
N ARG A 27 -10.89 -7.33 -0.50
CA ARG A 27 -11.73 -6.13 -0.61
C ARG A 27 -12.60 -6.12 -1.87
N PHE A 28 -12.16 -6.78 -2.93
CA PHE A 28 -12.96 -6.94 -4.13
C PHE A 28 -14.15 -7.85 -3.85
N ASP A 29 -13.91 -8.97 -3.17
CA ASP A 29 -14.93 -9.94 -2.80
C ASP A 29 -15.94 -9.37 -1.79
N ASP A 30 -15.51 -8.54 -0.84
CA ASP A 30 -16.40 -7.89 0.14
C ASP A 30 -17.09 -6.60 -0.37
N GLY A 31 -16.75 -6.14 -1.59
CA GLY A 31 -17.32 -4.95 -2.22
C GLY A 31 -16.78 -3.61 -1.71
N SER A 32 -15.72 -3.60 -0.90
CA SER A 32 -15.03 -2.39 -0.44
C SER A 32 -13.87 -1.96 -1.35
N TYR A 33 -13.57 -2.71 -2.42
CA TYR A 33 -12.53 -2.37 -3.37
C TYR A 33 -12.75 -0.98 -3.98
N GLY A 34 -11.64 -0.24 -4.10
CA GLY A 34 -11.69 1.15 -4.53
C GLY A 34 -12.19 2.13 -3.47
N LYS A 35 -12.39 1.74 -2.21
CA LYS A 35 -12.59 2.66 -1.08
C LYS A 35 -11.33 2.77 -0.24
N CYS A 36 -11.01 4.00 0.17
CA CYS A 36 -9.89 4.29 1.03
C CYS A 36 -10.17 3.75 2.44
N VAL A 37 -9.26 2.95 2.99
CA VAL A 37 -9.42 2.32 4.32
C VAL A 37 -9.34 3.33 5.48
N ASP A 38 -8.84 4.53 5.21
CA ASP A 38 -8.59 5.57 6.23
C ASP A 38 -9.72 6.62 6.26
N CYS A 39 -10.15 7.12 5.09
CA CYS A 39 -11.22 8.13 5.01
C CYS A 39 -12.54 7.66 4.39
N GLY A 40 -12.63 6.41 3.92
CA GLY A 40 -13.83 5.84 3.29
C GLY A 40 -14.17 6.37 1.89
N ARG A 41 -13.47 7.40 1.40
CA ARG A 41 -13.70 7.99 0.07
C ARG A 41 -13.27 7.04 -1.05
N VAL A 42 -13.89 7.19 -2.21
CA VAL A 42 -13.53 6.46 -3.43
C VAL A 42 -12.11 6.83 -3.87
N ILE A 43 -11.32 5.82 -4.22
CA ILE A 43 -9.98 5.94 -4.79
C ILE A 43 -10.15 6.18 -6.29
N GLU A 44 -9.43 7.17 -6.83
CA GLU A 44 -9.49 7.50 -8.25
C GLU A 44 -9.15 6.30 -9.12
N TRP A 45 -9.96 6.07 -10.17
CA TRP A 45 -9.76 4.99 -11.12
C TRP A 45 -8.37 4.99 -11.78
N GLY A 46 -7.86 6.18 -12.13
CA GLY A 46 -6.51 6.31 -12.68
C GLY A 46 -5.44 5.77 -11.75
N ARG A 47 -5.62 5.92 -10.44
CA ARG A 47 -4.71 5.38 -9.42
C ARG A 47 -4.84 3.87 -9.31
N LEU A 48 -6.06 3.32 -9.30
CA LEU A 48 -6.28 1.86 -9.27
C LEU A 48 -5.73 1.18 -10.53
N LYS A 49 -5.77 1.84 -11.69
CA LYS A 49 -5.20 1.32 -12.93
C LYS A 49 -3.67 1.18 -12.87
N VAL A 50 -2.99 2.05 -12.14
CA VAL A 50 -1.53 2.04 -11.97
C VAL A 50 -1.10 1.18 -10.78
N LEU A 51 -1.85 1.26 -9.67
CA LEU A 51 -1.57 0.61 -8.39
C LEU A 51 -2.85 -0.09 -7.89
N PRO A 52 -3.19 -1.27 -8.43
CA PRO A 52 -4.48 -1.93 -8.18
C PRO A 52 -4.63 -2.42 -6.74
N TYR A 53 -3.53 -2.67 -6.03
CA TYR A 53 -3.54 -3.12 -4.63
C TYR A 53 -3.56 -1.97 -3.62
N THR A 54 -3.64 -0.70 -4.05
CA THR A 54 -3.60 0.44 -3.12
C THR A 54 -4.83 0.44 -2.19
N SER A 55 -4.61 0.73 -0.92
CA SER A 55 -5.66 0.85 0.10
C SER A 55 -5.99 2.29 0.49
N LEU A 56 -5.20 3.26 0.01
CA LEU A 56 -5.31 4.66 0.39
C LEU A 56 -5.51 5.56 -0.84
N CYS A 57 -6.33 6.59 -0.66
CA CYS A 57 -6.42 7.70 -1.61
C CYS A 57 -5.19 8.60 -1.51
N VAL A 58 -4.95 9.39 -2.56
CA VAL A 58 -3.76 10.27 -2.66
C VAL A 58 -3.65 11.25 -1.48
N GLU A 59 -4.77 11.76 -1.00
CA GLU A 59 -4.80 12.69 0.13
C GLU A 59 -4.40 12.02 1.45
N CYS A 60 -4.85 10.79 1.70
CA CYS A 60 -4.41 10.02 2.85
C CYS A 60 -2.93 9.66 2.74
N VAL A 61 -2.45 9.22 1.57
CA VAL A 61 -1.01 8.94 1.37
C VAL A 61 -0.17 10.18 1.69
N ARG A 62 -0.51 11.34 1.12
CA ARG A 62 0.18 12.61 1.40
C ARG A 62 0.15 12.98 2.88
N ARG A 63 -0.94 12.69 3.59
CA ARG A 63 -1.03 12.92 5.04
C ARG A 63 -0.08 12.00 5.81
N HIS A 64 -0.07 10.70 5.51
CA HIS A 64 0.82 9.73 6.15
C HIS A 64 2.29 10.05 5.90
N GLU A 65 2.64 10.45 4.67
CA GLU A 65 4.01 10.89 4.32
C GLU A 65 4.43 12.14 5.11
N ARG A 66 3.53 13.12 5.27
CA ARG A 66 3.81 14.29 6.11
C ARG A 66 4.03 13.89 7.57
N GLU A 67 3.20 13.00 8.10
CA GLU A 67 3.32 12.50 9.48
C GLU A 67 4.60 11.70 9.70
N SER A 68 5.02 10.85 8.75
CA SER A 68 6.29 10.11 8.85
C SER A 68 7.48 11.07 8.85
N LEU A 69 7.48 12.07 7.96
CA LEU A 69 8.54 13.09 7.89
C LEU A 69 8.63 13.95 9.17
N THR A 70 7.52 14.17 9.88
CA THR A 70 7.57 14.85 11.18
C THR A 70 8.12 13.96 12.30
N ARG A 71 7.97 12.64 12.17
CA ARG A 71 8.38 11.65 13.19
C ARG A 71 9.88 11.37 13.14
N ASP A 72 10.48 11.44 11.96
CA ASP A 72 11.92 11.23 11.73
C ASP A 72 12.79 12.46 12.10
N ARG A 73 12.17 13.57 12.53
CA ARG A 73 12.85 14.82 12.95
C ARG A 73 13.03 14.95 14.48
N VAL A 74 12.76 13.90 15.25
CA VAL A 74 12.89 13.86 16.71
C VAL A 74 13.99 12.89 17.14
#